data_AF-T2BNP7-F1
#
_entry.id   AF-T2BNP7-F1
#
_cell.length_a   1.000
_cell.length_b   1.000
_cell.length_c   1.000
_cell.angle_alpha   90.00
_cell.angle_beta   90.00
_cell.angle_gamma   90.00
#
_symmetry.space_group_name_H-M   'P 1'
#
loop_
_entity.id
_entity.type
_entity.pdbx_description
1 polymer ?
#
loop_
_entity_poly.entity_id
_entity_poly.type
_entity_poly.pdbx_seq_one_letter_code
_entity_poly.pdbx_strand_id
1 'polypeptide(L)'
;MFNCQSAYVVYLVAFMWTVGFITAELIPFFNQLLTIISSLSSVWFTFGLCGFIWFYDIHPLFAKNDESRAVNTPMKKFLFICSIIAIVLSIAITHLGPYSAVESIKAGYAAGTFPHPFSC
;
A
#
# COMPACT_ATOMS: atom_id res chain seq x y z
N MET A 1 -7.72 -24.29 -28.98
CA MET A 1 -7.04 -23.09 -28.44
C MET A 1 -7.47 -22.69 -27.02
N PHE A 2 -8.51 -23.28 -26.41
CA PHE A 2 -8.98 -22.92 -25.06
C PHE A 2 -8.16 -23.48 -23.87
N ASN A 3 -7.32 -24.53 -24.04
CA ASN A 3 -6.65 -25.19 -22.90
C ASN A 3 -5.44 -24.43 -22.31
N CYS A 4 -4.73 -23.60 -23.09
CA CYS A 4 -3.52 -22.93 -22.61
C CYS A 4 -3.83 -21.74 -21.69
N GLN A 5 -4.90 -20.98 -21.98
CA GLN A 5 -5.36 -19.89 -21.12
C GLN A 5 -5.85 -20.41 -19.77
N SER A 6 -6.65 -21.48 -19.74
CA SER A 6 -7.14 -22.07 -18.50
C SER A 6 -6.04 -22.62 -17.60
N ALA A 7 -4.99 -23.23 -18.15
CA ALA A 7 -3.87 -23.76 -17.37
C ALA A 7 -3.12 -22.66 -16.59
N TYR A 8 -2.93 -21.50 -17.20
CA TYR A 8 -2.29 -20.35 -16.54
C TYR A 8 -3.09 -19.85 -15.33
N VAL A 9 -4.42 -19.78 -15.46
CA VAL A 9 -5.28 -19.35 -14.34
C VAL A 9 -5.24 -20.37 -13.20
N VAL A 10 -5.20 -21.67 -13.50
CA VAL A 10 -5.10 -22.72 -12.48
C VAL A 10 -3.78 -22.62 -11.69
N TYR A 11 -2.66 -22.33 -12.37
CA TYR A 11 -1.38 -22.10 -11.69
C TYR A 11 -1.40 -20.87 -10.77
N LEU A 12 -2.01 -19.76 -11.22
CA LEU A 12 -2.15 -18.56 -10.40
C LEU A 12 -3.02 -18.80 -9.16
N VAL A 13 -4.14 -19.51 -9.33
CA VAL A 13 -5.05 -19.84 -8.22
C VAL A 13 -4.37 -20.75 -7.22
N ALA A 14 -3.67 -21.79 -7.68
CA ALA A 14 -2.90 -22.69 -6.82
C ALA A 14 -1.82 -21.93 -6.04
N PHE A 15 -1.10 -21.02 -6.69
CA PHE A 15 -0.07 -20.20 -6.05
C PHE A 15 -0.66 -19.27 -4.98
N MET A 16 -1.72 -18.51 -5.29
CA MET A 16 -2.38 -17.64 -4.31
C MET A 16 -2.97 -18.44 -3.14
N TRP A 17 -3.50 -19.64 -3.41
CA TRP A 17 -4.02 -20.53 -2.38
C TRP A 17 -2.91 -21.01 -1.43
N THR A 18 -1.77 -21.46 -1.95
CA THR A 18 -0.64 -21.88 -1.13
C THR A 18 -0.08 -20.74 -0.29
N VAL A 19 0.03 -19.52 -0.85
CA VAL A 19 0.44 -18.33 -0.09
C VAL A 19 -0.56 -18.01 1.03
N GLY A 20 -1.86 -18.11 0.75
CA GLY A 20 -2.91 -17.95 1.75
C GLY A 20 -2.83 -18.98 2.87
N PHE A 21 -2.58 -20.24 2.53
CA PHE A 21 -2.40 -21.33 3.48
C PHE A 21 -1.20 -21.08 4.41
N ILE A 22 -0.03 -20.74 3.86
CA ILE A 22 1.16 -20.43 4.65
C ILE A 22 0.91 -19.24 5.58
N THR A 23 0.22 -18.19 5.10
CA THR A 23 -0.07 -17.00 5.91
C THR A 23 -1.05 -17.29 7.05
N ALA A 24 -2.01 -18.21 6.85
CA ALA A 24 -2.98 -18.62 7.86
C ALA A 24 -2.33 -19.43 8.99
N GLU A 25 -1.38 -20.31 8.66
CA GLU A 25 -0.67 -21.15 9.64
C GLU A 25 0.41 -20.36 10.41
N LEU A 26 1.02 -19.34 9.78
CA LEU A 26 2.14 -18.60 10.36
C LEU A 26 1.71 -17.53 11.38
N ILE A 27 0.49 -16.99 11.26
CA ILE A 27 0.10 -15.76 11.94
C ILE A 27 -1.20 -15.98 12.74
N PRO A 28 -1.14 -16.07 14.09
CA PRO A 28 -2.33 -16.23 14.93
C PRO A 28 -3.24 -14.98 14.98
N PHE A 29 -2.95 -13.93 14.21
CA PHE A 29 -3.67 -12.65 14.14
C PHE A 29 -3.90 -12.21 12.68
N PHE A 30 -4.64 -13.02 11.92
CA PHE A 30 -5.03 -12.76 10.52
C PHE A 30 -5.75 -11.42 10.31
N ASN A 31 -6.60 -11.01 11.27
CA ASN A 31 -7.43 -9.81 11.15
C ASN A 31 -6.59 -8.51 11.11
N GLN A 32 -5.51 -8.42 11.90
CA GLN A 32 -4.62 -7.25 11.87
C GLN A 32 -3.88 -7.14 10.54
N LEU A 33 -3.40 -8.27 10.00
CA LEU A 33 -2.73 -8.31 8.69
C LEU A 33 -3.68 -7.84 7.57
N LEU A 34 -4.90 -8.35 7.53
CA LEU A 34 -5.90 -7.94 6.54
C LEU A 34 -6.21 -6.44 6.62
N THR A 35 -6.37 -5.92 7.83
CA THR A 35 -6.64 -4.49 8.06
C THR A 35 -5.50 -3.63 7.54
N ILE A 36 -4.25 -4.04 7.79
CA ILE A 36 -3.06 -3.31 7.33
C ILE A 36 -2.94 -3.35 5.81
N ILE A 37 -3.11 -4.51 5.18
CA ILE A 37 -3.06 -4.64 3.72
C ILE A 37 -4.15 -3.78 3.07
N SER A 38 -5.37 -3.78 3.62
CA SER A 38 -6.47 -2.94 3.16
C SER A 38 -6.15 -1.44 3.27
N SER A 39 -5.61 -1.01 4.42
CA SER A 39 -5.21 0.38 4.65
C SER A 39 -4.08 0.81 3.71
N LEU A 40 -3.05 -0.02 3.55
CA LEU A 40 -1.91 0.23 2.66
C LEU A 40 -2.34 0.38 1.21
N SER A 41 -3.19 -0.54 0.73
CA SER A 41 -3.77 -0.50 -0.61
C SER A 41 -4.58 0.79 -0.80
N SER A 42 -5.50 1.08 0.13
CA SER A 42 -6.36 2.26 0.07
C SER A 42 -5.56 3.57 0.03
N VAL A 43 -4.53 3.71 0.86
CA VAL A 43 -3.68 4.91 0.93
C VAL A 43 -2.87 5.08 -0.34
N TRP A 44 -2.27 4.01 -0.87
CA TRP A 44 -1.46 4.08 -2.08
C TRP A 44 -2.29 4.47 -3.31
N PHE A 45 -3.50 3.92 -3.45
CA PHE A 45 -4.40 4.24 -4.56
C PHE A 45 -5.06 5.62 -4.40
N THR A 46 -5.44 6.03 -3.19
CA THR A 46 -6.17 7.28 -2.97
C THR A 46 -5.25 8.50 -2.87
N PHE A 47 -4.16 8.39 -2.10
CA PHE A 47 -3.26 9.53 -1.83
C PHE A 47 -1.98 9.45 -2.67
N GLY A 48 -1.43 8.25 -2.88
CA GLY A 48 -0.22 8.05 -3.65
C GLY A 48 -0.41 8.44 -5.12
N LEU A 49 -1.24 7.70 -5.85
CA LEU A 49 -1.47 7.96 -7.28
C LEU A 49 -2.03 9.36 -7.56
N CYS A 50 -3.04 9.78 -6.79
CA CYS A 50 -3.64 11.11 -6.96
C CYS A 50 -2.62 12.23 -6.73
N GLY A 51 -1.80 12.12 -5.67
CA GLY A 51 -0.74 13.07 -5.37
C GLY A 51 0.35 13.11 -6.45
N PHE A 52 0.77 11.97 -6.98
CA PHE A 52 1.77 11.91 -8.05
C PHE A 52 1.26 12.49 -9.38
N ILE A 53 0.03 12.18 -9.77
CA ILE A 53 -0.57 12.69 -11.02
C ILE A 53 -0.69 14.22 -10.97
N TRP A 54 -1.19 14.76 -9.86
CA TRP A 54 -1.35 16.20 -9.70
C TRP A 54 0.01 16.93 -9.62
N PHE A 55 0.98 16.34 -8.94
CA PHE A 55 2.34 16.87 -8.91
C PHE A 55 2.96 16.91 -10.33
N TYR A 56 2.82 15.83 -11.11
CA TYR A 56 3.29 15.78 -12.49
C TYR A 56 2.63 16.85 -13.37
N ASP A 57 1.32 17.06 -13.20
CA ASP A 57 0.60 18.01 -14.04
C ASP A 57 0.91 19.49 -13.72
N ILE A 58 1.18 19.83 -12.46
CA ILE A 58 1.47 21.23 -12.10
C ILE A 58 2.95 21.59 -12.22
N HIS A 59 3.85 20.61 -12.11
CA HIS A 59 5.26 20.89 -11.93
C HIS A 59 5.93 21.40 -13.23
N PRO A 60 6.60 22.57 -13.19
CA PRO A 60 7.10 23.25 -14.39
C PRO A 60 8.27 22.53 -15.08
N LEU A 61 8.96 21.59 -14.41
CA LEU A 61 10.00 20.78 -15.07
C LEU A 61 9.45 19.72 -16.05
N PHE A 62 8.16 19.38 -15.97
CA PHE A 62 7.50 18.46 -16.90
C PHE A 62 6.70 19.19 -17.99
N ALA A 63 6.79 20.52 -18.02
CA ALA A 63 6.16 21.32 -19.06
C ALA A 63 6.83 21.05 -20.41
N LYS A 64 6.02 20.68 -21.41
CA LYS A 64 6.47 20.58 -22.81
C LYS A 64 6.84 21.99 -23.30
N ASN A 65 7.77 22.08 -24.26
CA ASN A 65 8.44 23.32 -24.71
C ASN A 65 7.52 24.51 -25.10
N ASP A 66 6.21 24.29 -25.26
CA ASP A 66 5.19 25.30 -25.63
C ASP A 66 4.14 25.57 -24.54
N GLU A 67 4.25 24.98 -23.34
CA GLU A 67 3.22 25.07 -22.28
C GLU A 67 3.70 25.90 -21.07
N SER A 68 3.06 27.05 -20.79
CA SER A 68 3.36 27.83 -19.58
C SER A 68 2.62 27.26 -18.35
N ARG A 69 3.22 26.26 -17.69
CA ARG A 69 2.71 25.72 -16.42
C ARG A 69 3.15 26.62 -15.25
N ALA A 70 2.40 27.69 -15.00
CA ALA A 70 2.67 28.63 -13.92
C ALA A 70 1.82 28.37 -12.67
N VAL A 71 2.47 28.22 -11.52
CA VAL A 71 1.86 28.07 -10.20
C VAL A 71 1.46 29.43 -9.58
N ASN A 72 1.12 30.42 -10.40
CA ASN A 72 0.98 31.82 -9.94
C ASN A 72 -0.32 32.10 -9.17
N THR A 73 -1.40 31.37 -9.47
CA THR A 73 -2.68 31.54 -8.76
C THR A 73 -2.60 31.00 -7.33
N PRO A 74 -3.07 31.73 -6.30
CA PRO A 74 -3.01 31.27 -4.90
C PRO A 74 -3.72 29.93 -4.67
N MET A 75 -4.84 29.68 -5.36
CA MET A 75 -5.52 28.37 -5.34
C MET A 75 -4.63 27.23 -5.86
N LYS A 76 -3.86 27.47 -6.94
CA LYS A 76 -2.95 26.46 -7.49
C LYS A 76 -1.80 26.15 -6.54
N LYS A 77 -1.28 27.16 -5.83
CA LYS A 77 -0.27 26.97 -4.78
C LYS A 77 -0.81 26.13 -3.62
N PHE A 78 -2.04 26.41 -3.17
CA PHE A 78 -2.69 25.62 -2.13
C PHE A 78 -2.87 24.15 -2.54
N LEU A 79 -3.40 23.91 -3.74
CA LEU A 79 -3.57 22.56 -4.28
C LEU A 79 -2.23 21.83 -4.45
N PHE A 80 -1.16 22.54 -4.84
CA PHE A 80 0.19 21.97 -4.93
C PHE A 80 0.72 21.55 -3.57
N ILE A 81 0.55 22.36 -2.52
CA ILE A 81 0.92 22.02 -1.15
C ILE A 81 0.12 20.80 -0.66
N CYS A 82 -1.20 20.79 -0.91
CA CYS A 82 -2.07 19.66 -0.56
C CYS A 82 -1.61 18.35 -1.22
N SER A 83 -1.20 18.41 -2.49
CA SER A 83 -0.66 17.27 -3.23
C SER A 83 0.65 16.75 -2.64
N ILE A 84 1.55 17.64 -2.22
CA ILE A 84 2.80 17.25 -1.55
C ILE A 84 2.49 16.59 -0.20
N ILE A 85 1.58 17.16 0.58
CA ILE A 85 1.15 16.57 1.85
C ILE A 85 0.55 15.18 1.63
N ALA A 86 -0.27 14.99 0.59
CA ALA A 86 -0.83 13.68 0.24
C ALA A 86 0.28 12.65 -0.05
N ILE A 87 1.30 13.01 -0.83
CA ILE A 87 2.46 12.12 -1.10
C ILE A 87 3.21 11.79 0.18
N VAL A 88 3.48 12.78 1.03
CA VAL A 88 4.20 12.59 2.31
C VAL A 88 3.39 11.68 3.24
N LEU A 89 2.09 11.90 3.37
CA LEU A 89 1.19 11.05 4.17
C LEU A 89 1.14 9.62 3.62
N SER A 90 1.15 9.46 2.29
CA SER A 90 1.21 8.15 1.64
C SER A 90 2.44 7.38 2.10
N ILE A 91 3.63 8.00 1.95
CA ILE A 91 4.90 7.39 2.33
C ILE A 91 4.94 7.09 3.83
N ALA A 92 4.49 8.03 4.66
CA ALA A 92 4.47 7.88 6.11
C ALA A 92 3.60 6.70 6.55
N ILE A 93 2.37 6.60 6.04
CA ILE A 93 1.45 5.50 6.40
C ILE A 93 1.97 4.16 5.84
N THR A 94 2.57 4.15 4.65
CA THR A 94 3.16 2.94 4.08
C THR A 94 4.26 2.33 4.96
N HIS A 95 5.03 3.15 5.67
CA HIS A 95 6.09 2.67 6.57
C HIS A 95 5.60 2.43 7.99
N LEU A 96 4.74 3.31 8.52
CA LEU A 96 4.22 3.20 9.89
C LEU A 96 3.21 2.06 10.05
N GLY A 97 2.43 1.76 9.00
CA GLY A 97 1.44 0.67 8.99
C GLY A 97 2.02 -0.70 9.32
N PRO A 98 3.03 -1.21 8.59
CA PRO A 98 3.65 -2.48 8.93
C PRO A 98 4.45 -2.43 10.24
N TYR A 99 5.01 -1.27 10.61
CA TYR A 99 5.78 -1.12 11.85
C TYR A 99 4.93 -1.38 13.10
N SER A 100 3.69 -0.87 13.14
CA SER A 100 2.79 -1.10 14.28
C SER A 100 2.36 -2.56 14.42
N ALA A 101 2.21 -3.28 13.30
CA ALA A 101 1.98 -4.73 13.30
C ALA A 101 3.15 -5.47 13.93
N VAL A 102 4.37 -5.21 13.46
CA VAL A 102 5.58 -5.88 13.96
C VAL A 102 5.78 -5.64 15.46
N GLU A 103 5.48 -4.43 15.94
CA GLU A 103 5.53 -4.13 17.37
C GLU A 103 4.46 -4.86 18.17
N SER A 104 3.24 -4.96 17.65
CA SER A 104 2.14 -5.70 18.28
C SER A 104 2.44 -7.20 18.38
N ILE A 105 3.16 -7.75 17.39
CA ILE A 105 3.67 -9.12 17.41
C ILE A 105 4.71 -9.30 18.51
N LYS A 106 5.71 -8.41 18.58
CA LYS A 106 6.75 -8.45 19.63
C LYS A 106 6.14 -8.35 21.03
N ALA A 107 5.18 -7.44 21.21
CA ALA A 107 4.47 -7.27 22.47
C ALA A 107 3.64 -8.52 22.84
N GLY A 108 2.96 -9.14 21.87
CA GLY A 108 2.19 -10.38 22.09
C GLY A 108 3.07 -11.57 22.51
N TYR A 109 4.25 -11.72 21.93
CA TYR A 109 5.21 -12.75 22.36
C TYR A 109 5.82 -12.44 23.74
N ALA A 110 6.15 -11.18 24.02
CA ALA A 110 6.69 -10.76 25.31
C ALA A 110 5.68 -10.94 26.47
N ALA A 111 4.38 -10.78 26.19
CA ALA A 111 3.30 -10.99 27.15
C ALA A 111 2.96 -12.48 27.39
N GLY A 112 3.65 -13.42 26.73
CA GLY A 112 3.43 -14.87 26.91
C GLY A 112 2.08 -15.38 26.43
N THR A 113 1.35 -14.59 25.62
CA THR A 113 -0.01 -14.93 25.14
C THR A 113 0.01 -15.92 23.98
N PHE A 114 1.16 -16.16 23.34
CA PHE A 114 1.33 -17.09 22.22
C PHE A 114 2.44 -18.12 22.54
N PRO A 115 2.10 -19.39 22.83
CA PRO A 115 3.08 -20.37 23.32
C PRO A 115 4.08 -20.86 22.26
N HIS A 116 3.77 -20.83 20.96
CA HIS A 116 4.69 -21.17 19.86
C HIS A 116 4.14 -20.75 18.47
N PRO A 117 4.96 -20.30 17.49
CA PRO A 117 4.52 -19.95 16.11
C PRO A 117 3.99 -21.10 15.22
N PHE A 118 3.76 -22.31 15.76
CA PHE A 118 3.14 -23.43 15.04
C PHE A 118 2.27 -24.28 15.97
N SER A 119 1.54 -23.65 16.89
CA SER A 119 0.59 -24.33 17.76
C SER A 119 -0.81 -24.28 17.15
N CYS A 120 -1.00 -24.96 16.02
CA CYS A 120 -2.31 -25.54 15.76
C CYS A 120 -2.52 -26.72 16.69
#